data_AF-A0A1F9N0J8-F1
#
_entry.id   AF-A0A1F9N0J8-F1
#
_cell.length_a   1.000
_cell.length_b   1.000
_cell.length_c   1.000
_cell.angle_alpha   90.00
_cell.angle_beta   90.00
_cell.angle_gamma   90.00
#
_symmetry.space_group_name_H-M   'P 1'
#
loop_
_entity.id
_entity.type
_entity.pdbx_description
1 polymer ?
#
loop_
_entity_poly.entity_id
_entity_poly.type
_entity_poly.pdbx_seq_one_letter_code
_entity_poly.pdbx_strand_id
1 'polypeptide(L)'
;MPKLLPEKQVFQIKQLRNILIVFLSMATALSMYNVFFIYPSLTELIIDNTKNDAVRVAKHLASTFMPATSEIQPFSANPEIRYEIKKITDTFELNKIKVFSNTGEIIFSSNPDDIGKFNK
;
A
#
# COMPACT_ATOMS: atom_id res chain seq x y z
N MET A 1 45.06 33.16 -19.90
CA MET A 1 43.61 32.92 -19.65
C MET A 1 43.07 32.02 -20.76
N PRO A 2 42.57 30.82 -20.47
CA PRO A 2 42.02 29.95 -21.50
C PRO A 2 40.75 30.59 -22.07
N LYS A 3 40.69 30.76 -23.40
CA LYS A 3 39.51 31.26 -24.09
C LYS A 3 38.38 30.24 -23.90
N LEU A 4 37.34 30.63 -23.18
CA LEU A 4 36.08 29.88 -23.09
C LEU A 4 35.52 29.74 -24.51
N LEU A 5 35.32 28.50 -24.95
CA LEU A 5 34.76 28.21 -26.27
C LEU A 5 33.32 28.74 -26.32
N PRO A 6 32.92 29.48 -27.36
CA PRO A 6 31.57 30.02 -27.48
C PRO A 6 30.54 28.87 -27.60
N GLU A 7 29.43 28.96 -26.86
CA GLU A 7 28.40 27.90 -26.70
C GLU A 7 27.93 27.25 -28.01
N LYS A 8 27.88 28.02 -29.11
CA LYS A 8 27.49 27.52 -30.43
C LYS A 8 28.47 26.51 -31.05
N GLN A 9 29.74 26.49 -30.63
CA GLN A 9 30.74 25.56 -31.14
C GLN A 9 30.56 24.14 -30.57
N VAL A 10 29.93 24.00 -29.39
CA VAL A 10 29.73 22.70 -28.72
C VAL A 10 28.88 21.75 -29.58
N PHE A 11 27.86 22.29 -30.24
CA PHE A 11 26.96 21.51 -31.11
C PHE A 11 27.49 21.28 -32.53
N GLN A 12 28.52 22.02 -32.96
CA GLN A 12 29.12 21.88 -34.30
C GLN A 12 30.18 20.77 -34.36
N ILE A 13 30.82 20.46 -33.23
CA ILE A 13 31.83 19.40 -33.15
C ILE A 13 31.12 18.05 -32.96
N LYS A 14 31.18 17.20 -34.00
CA LYS A 14 30.49 15.89 -34.04
C LYS A 14 30.78 15.02 -32.80
N GLN A 15 32.03 14.99 -32.34
CA GLN A 15 32.46 14.20 -31.18
C GLN A 15 31.82 14.70 -29.89
N LEU A 16 31.87 16.01 -29.64
CA LEU A 16 31.34 16.62 -28.42
C LEU A 16 29.82 16.52 -28.36
N ARG A 17 29.13 16.70 -29.50
CA ARG A 17 27.69 16.48 -29.63
C ARG A 17 27.30 15.04 -29.31
N ASN A 18 28.01 14.06 -29.85
CA ASN A 18 27.68 12.64 -29.62
C ASN A 18 27.87 12.27 -28.15
N ILE A 19 28.94 12.74 -27.51
CA ILE A 19 29.18 12.52 -26.07
C ILE A 19 28.03 13.12 -25.26
N LEU A 20 27.60 14.35 -25.57
CA LEU A 20 26.49 15.01 -24.89
C LEU A 20 25.18 14.24 -25.05
N ILE A 21 24.88 13.74 -26.25
CA ILE A 21 23.69 12.91 -26.50
C ILE A 21 23.75 11.61 -25.69
N VAL A 22 24.91 10.96 -25.60
CA VAL A 22 25.06 9.73 -24.81
C VAL A 22 24.77 10.00 -23.34
N PHE A 23 25.36 11.05 -22.75
CA PHE A 23 25.10 11.41 -21.36
C PHE A 23 23.64 11.77 -21.12
N LEU A 24 23.03 12.55 -22.02
CA LEU A 24 21.63 12.89 -21.93
C LEU A 24 20.75 11.63 -22.01
N SER A 25 21.04 10.74 -22.96
CA SER A 25 20.31 9.48 -23.12
C SER A 25 20.43 8.59 -21.89
N MET A 26 21.61 8.54 -21.25
CA MET A 26 21.84 7.72 -20.07
C MET A 26 21.09 8.28 -18.85
N ALA A 27 21.08 9.61 -18.68
CA ALA A 27 20.30 10.27 -17.64
C ALA A 27 18.79 10.05 -17.85
N THR A 28 18.30 10.22 -19.08
CA THR A 28 16.89 9.99 -19.41
C THR A 28 16.49 8.53 -19.24
N ALA A 29 17.33 7.59 -19.69
CA ALA A 29 17.08 6.16 -19.55
C ALA A 29 17.00 5.76 -18.06
N LEU A 30 17.88 6.29 -17.22
CA LEU A 30 17.85 6.05 -15.78
C LEU A 30 16.56 6.59 -15.14
N SER A 31 16.15 7.81 -15.49
CA SER A 31 14.88 8.37 -15.01
C SER A 31 13.67 7.56 -15.49
N MET A 32 13.65 7.14 -16.76
CA MET A 32 12.59 6.28 -17.29
C MET A 32 12.55 4.93 -16.58
N TYR A 33 13.71 4.31 -16.33
CA TYR A 33 13.76 3.04 -15.62
C TYR A 33 13.16 3.13 -14.21
N ASN A 34 13.45 4.23 -13.51
CA ASN A 34 12.83 4.47 -12.20
C ASN A 34 11.30 4.55 -12.28
N VAL A 35 10.77 5.36 -13.20
CA VAL A 35 9.34 5.61 -13.34
C VAL A 35 8.56 4.38 -13.83
N PHE A 36 9.09 3.67 -14.81
CA PHE A 36 8.37 2.58 -15.47
C PHE A 36 8.61 1.20 -14.84
N PHE A 37 9.70 1.00 -14.09
CA PHE A 37 10.04 -0.32 -13.53
C PHE A 37 10.16 -0.30 -12.02
N ILE A 38 10.97 0.60 -11.46
CA ILE A 38 11.26 0.59 -10.01
C ILE A 38 10.01 0.97 -9.22
N TYR A 39 9.35 2.08 -9.53
CA TYR A 39 8.17 2.51 -8.76
C TYR A 39 7.03 1.50 -8.83
N PRO A 40 6.60 0.99 -10.00
CA PRO A 40 5.53 -0.01 -10.07
C PRO A 40 5.85 -1.27 -9.27
N SER A 41 7.06 -1.83 -9.42
CA SER A 41 7.46 -3.04 -8.70
C SER A 41 7.54 -2.82 -7.19
N LEU A 42 8.02 -1.66 -6.75
CA LEU A 42 8.04 -1.31 -5.34
C LEU A 42 6.61 -1.16 -4.78
N THR A 43 5.71 -0.52 -5.53
CA THR A 43 4.31 -0.38 -5.14
C THR A 43 3.63 -1.74 -5.01
N GLU A 44 3.82 -2.65 -5.98
CA GLU A 44 3.31 -4.02 -5.90
C GLU A 44 3.83 -4.77 -4.67
N LEU A 45 5.14 -4.67 -4.40
CA LEU A 45 5.75 -5.30 -3.23
C LEU A 45 5.18 -4.76 -1.91
N ILE A 46 4.96 -3.46 -1.80
CA ILE A 46 4.34 -2.84 -0.62
C ILE A 46 2.90 -3.32 -0.47
N ILE A 47 2.13 -3.37 -1.57
CA ILE A 47 0.74 -3.85 -1.56
C ILE A 47 0.67 -5.31 -1.10
N ASP A 48 1.51 -6.18 -1.66
CA ASP A 48 1.50 -7.61 -1.32
C ASP A 48 1.93 -7.88 0.12
N ASN A 49 2.95 -7.19 0.60
CA ASN A 49 3.36 -7.30 2.01
C ASN A 49 2.25 -6.80 2.94
N THR A 50 1.68 -5.63 2.65
CA THR A 50 0.57 -5.07 3.44
C THR A 50 -0.65 -5.99 3.45
N LYS A 51 -0.97 -6.61 2.31
CA LYS A 51 -2.04 -7.60 2.20
C LYS A 51 -1.77 -8.83 3.05
N ASN A 52 -0.54 -9.36 2.98
CA ASN A 52 -0.15 -10.53 3.75
C ASN A 52 -0.20 -10.26 5.27
N ASP A 53 0.24 -9.07 5.69
CA ASP A 53 0.15 -8.65 7.09
C ASP A 53 -1.30 -8.43 7.53
N ALA A 54 -2.15 -7.81 6.70
CA ALA A 54 -3.58 -7.67 6.97
C ALA A 54 -4.26 -9.03 7.16
N VAL A 55 -3.95 -10.03 6.31
CA VAL A 55 -4.46 -11.40 6.45
C VAL A 55 -3.94 -12.05 7.74
N ARG A 56 -2.68 -11.83 8.11
CA ARG A 56 -2.11 -12.39 9.35
C ARG A 56 -2.79 -11.81 10.59
N VAL A 57 -2.99 -10.49 10.62
CA VAL A 57 -3.70 -9.80 11.71
C VAL A 57 -5.16 -10.25 11.77
N ALA A 58 -5.85 -10.35 10.63
CA ALA A 58 -7.22 -10.85 10.58
C ALA A 58 -7.35 -12.30 11.08
N LYS A 59 -6.42 -13.18 10.71
CA LYS A 59 -6.36 -14.56 11.22
C LYS A 59 -6.12 -14.60 12.73
N HIS A 60 -5.22 -13.77 13.23
CA HIS A 60 -4.95 -13.67 14.66
C HIS A 60 -6.21 -13.19 15.42
N LEU A 61 -6.87 -12.15 14.93
CA LEU A 61 -8.15 -11.67 15.45
C LEU A 61 -9.22 -12.77 15.45
N ALA A 62 -9.39 -13.47 14.33
CA ALA A 62 -10.35 -14.57 14.22
C ALA A 62 -10.04 -15.67 15.26
N SER A 63 -8.77 -16.06 15.41
CA SER A 63 -8.38 -17.08 16.39
C SER A 63 -8.60 -16.66 17.85
N THR A 64 -8.49 -15.36 18.14
CA THR A 64 -8.65 -14.82 19.50
C THR A 64 -10.13 -14.62 19.86
N PHE A 65 -10.96 -14.20 18.90
CA PHE A 65 -12.33 -13.73 19.17
C PHE A 65 -13.44 -14.62 18.59
N MET A 66 -13.15 -15.56 17.68
CA MET A 66 -14.15 -16.48 17.14
C MET A 66 -13.95 -17.89 17.73
N PRO A 67 -14.76 -18.31 18.71
CA PRO A 67 -14.74 -19.70 19.18
C PRO A 67 -15.15 -20.66 18.04
N ALA A 68 -14.50 -21.81 17.97
CA ALA A 68 -14.60 -22.76 16.86
C ALA A 68 -16.00 -23.39 16.64
N THR A 69 -16.99 -23.14 17.51
CA THR A 69 -18.21 -23.96 17.58
C THR A 69 -19.52 -23.20 17.86
N SER A 70 -19.55 -21.86 17.90
CA SER A 70 -20.79 -21.14 18.15
C SER A 70 -21.06 -20.05 17.12
N GLU A 71 -22.33 -19.95 16.71
CA GLU A 71 -22.86 -18.82 15.94
C GLU A 71 -22.29 -17.52 16.48
N ILE A 72 -21.77 -16.68 15.58
CA ILE A 72 -21.18 -15.40 15.93
C ILE A 72 -22.30 -14.57 16.57
N GLN A 73 -22.41 -14.60 17.90
CA GLN A 73 -23.24 -13.64 18.61
C GLN A 73 -22.77 -12.24 18.21
N PRO A 74 -23.69 -11.26 18.07
CA PRO A 74 -23.34 -9.95 17.56
C PRO A 74 -22.13 -9.42 18.32
N PHE A 75 -20.99 -9.26 17.64
CA PHE A 75 -19.76 -8.68 18.20
C PHE A 75 -20.03 -7.32 18.86
N SER A 76 -21.11 -6.66 18.45
CA SER A 76 -21.70 -5.45 19.00
C SER A 76 -22.33 -5.59 20.40
N ALA A 77 -22.44 -6.79 20.98
CA ALA A 77 -23.04 -7.02 22.29
C ALA A 77 -22.01 -7.12 23.43
N ASN A 78 -20.75 -7.52 23.15
CA ASN A 78 -19.72 -7.70 24.18
C ASN A 78 -18.77 -6.48 24.27
N PRO A 79 -18.78 -5.71 25.37
CA PRO A 79 -17.90 -4.55 25.56
C PRO A 79 -16.41 -4.89 25.56
N GLU A 80 -16.02 -6.07 26.06
CA GLU A 80 -14.61 -6.50 26.16
C GLU A 80 -14.00 -6.72 24.77
N ILE A 81 -14.78 -7.35 23.89
CA ILE A 81 -14.39 -7.60 22.49
C ILE A 81 -14.20 -6.28 21.73
N ARG A 82 -15.05 -5.27 21.98
CA ARG A 82 -14.88 -3.94 21.38
C ARG A 82 -13.61 -3.24 21.86
N TYR A 83 -13.29 -3.36 23.15
CA TYR A 83 -12.08 -2.78 23.70
C TYR A 83 -10.82 -3.40 23.08
N GLU A 84 -10.77 -4.72 22.98
CA GLU A 84 -9.63 -5.42 22.39
C GLU A 84 -9.49 -5.17 20.88
N ILE A 85 -10.59 -5.13 20.12
CA ILE A 85 -10.53 -4.75 18.70
C ILE A 85 -10.01 -3.33 18.55
N LYS A 86 -10.46 -2.39 19.39
CA LYS A 86 -9.96 -1.01 19.35
C LYS A 86 -8.46 -0.96 19.63
N LYS A 87 -8.00 -1.67 20.67
CA LYS A 87 -6.58 -1.79 21.01
C LYS A 87 -5.75 -2.34 19.86
N ILE A 88 -6.23 -3.37 19.17
CA ILE A 88 -5.56 -3.96 17.99
C ILE A 88 -5.60 -2.99 16.81
N THR A 89 -6.71 -2.30 16.58
CA THR A 89 -6.82 -1.27 15.54
C THR A 89 -5.77 -0.18 15.73
N ASP A 90 -5.63 0.31 16.97
CA ASP A 90 -4.67 1.36 17.31
C ASP A 90 -3.23 0.84 17.26
N THR A 91 -2.97 -0.39 17.71
CA THR A 91 -1.61 -0.98 17.74
C THR A 91 -1.07 -1.29 16.35
N PHE A 92 -1.93 -1.72 15.43
CA PHE A 92 -1.55 -2.07 14.06
C PHE A 92 -1.87 -0.95 13.05
N GLU A 93 -2.26 0.23 13.53
CA GLU A 93 -2.65 1.40 12.71
C GLU A 93 -3.62 1.03 11.56
N LEU A 94 -4.57 0.14 11.87
CA LEU A 94 -5.48 -0.39 10.87
C LEU A 94 -6.44 0.70 10.41
N ASN A 95 -6.43 0.99 9.11
CA ASN A 95 -7.34 1.98 8.53
C ASN A 95 -8.83 1.62 8.77
N LYS A 96 -9.18 0.33 8.66
CA LYS A 96 -10.55 -0.13 8.88
C LYS A 96 -10.63 -1.61 9.25
N ILE A 97 -11.58 -1.96 10.11
CA ILE A 97 -11.95 -3.35 10.41
C ILE A 97 -13.44 -3.54 10.14
N LYS A 98 -13.77 -4.72 9.60
CA LYS A 98 -15.15 -5.21 9.42
C LYS A 98 -15.24 -6.67 9.81
N VAL A 99 -16.33 -7.05 10.46
CA VAL A 99 -16.70 -8.45 10.70
C VAL A 99 -17.99 -8.72 9.97
N PHE A 100 -18.03 -9.84 9.25
CA PHE A 100 -19.17 -10.26 8.45
C PHE A 100 -19.85 -11.47 9.09
N SER A 101 -21.18 -11.53 8.99
CA SER A 101 -21.95 -12.75 9.25
C SER A 101 -21.71 -13.78 8.13
N ASN A 102 -22.21 -14.99 8.34
CA ASN A 102 -22.26 -16.03 7.30
C ASN A 102 -23.10 -15.63 6.07
N THR A 103 -24.06 -14.70 6.22
CA THR A 103 -24.89 -14.17 5.13
C THR A 103 -24.25 -12.98 4.41
N GLY A 104 -23.07 -12.52 4.86
CA GLY A 104 -22.36 -11.38 4.29
C GLY A 104 -22.82 -10.01 4.81
N GLU A 105 -23.62 -9.99 5.88
CA GLU A 105 -24.00 -8.77 6.60
C GLU A 105 -22.85 -8.27 7.46
N ILE A 106 -22.59 -6.96 7.46
CA ILE A 106 -21.59 -6.33 8.33
C ILE A 106 -22.16 -6.24 9.75
N ILE A 107 -21.70 -7.12 10.64
CA ILE A 107 -22.13 -7.18 12.05
C ILE A 107 -21.26 -6.30 12.98
N PHE A 108 -20.07 -5.93 12.52
CA PHE A 108 -19.20 -4.97 13.20
C PHE A 108 -18.38 -4.19 12.17
N SER A 109 -18.20 -2.89 12.39
CA SER A 109 -17.22 -2.10 11.67
C SER A 109 -16.67 -0.98 12.54
N SER A 110 -15.42 -0.58 12.29
CA SER A 110 -14.85 0.64 12.86
C SER A 110 -15.54 1.92 12.35
N ASN A 111 -16.29 1.85 11.23
CA ASN A 111 -17.24 2.90 10.85
C ASN A 111 -18.68 2.44 11.19
N PRO A 112 -19.37 3.09 12.14
CA PRO A 112 -20.74 2.74 12.53
C PRO A 112 -21.74 2.72 11.35
N ASP A 113 -21.54 3.58 10.34
CA ASP A 113 -22.42 3.71 9.19
C ASP A 113 -22.41 2.47 8.27
N ASP A 114 -21.45 1.57 8.45
CA ASP A 114 -21.33 0.34 7.67
C ASP A 114 -22.09 -0.84 8.27
N ILE A 115 -22.50 -0.75 9.55
CA ILE A 115 -23.17 -1.86 10.24
C ILE A 115 -24.55 -2.11 9.63
N GLY A 116 -24.90 -3.37 9.40
CA GLY A 116 -26.15 -3.80 8.77
C GLY A 116 -26.17 -3.72 7.24
N LYS A 117 -25.09 -3.25 6.60
CA LYS A 117 -24.95 -3.32 5.14
C LYS A 117 -24.41 -4.69 4.72
N PHE A 118 -24.89 -5.20 3.60
CA PHE A 118 -24.35 -6.42 2.97
C PHE A 118 -23.13 -6.10 2.12
N ASN A 119 -22.17 -7.02 2.08
CA ASN A 119 -21.07 -6.95 1.13
C ASN A 119 -21.63 -7.08 -0.30
N LYS A 120 -21.45 -6.04 -1.12
CA LYS A 120 -21.76 -6.04 -2.56
C LYS A 120 -20.51 -6.36 -3.36
#